data_AF-A0A9C5Z9W1-F1
#
_entry.id   AF-A0A9C5Z9W1-F1
#
_cell.length_a   1.000
_cell.length_b   1.000
_cell.length_c   1.000
_cell.angle_alpha   90.00
_cell.angle_beta   90.00
_cell.angle_gamma   90.00
#
_symmetry.space_group_name_H-M   'P 1'
#
loop_
_entity.id
_entity.type
_entity.pdbx_description
1 polymer ?
#
loop_
_entity_poly.entity_id
_entity_poly.type
_entity_poly.pdbx_seq_one_letter_code
_entity_poly.pdbx_strand_id
1 'polypeptide(L)'
;MTLVRKYLMMMGTMINMLTKWTCQELKWIQNNVLQYVTYVYVKIPPSNLDPNSAYYDPKTRSMRGNPNPQVPAEESEFDGENFVRFTGDTAKHAGAQLFPWEAHGKGVDVHLLAEPTKLELLGE
;
A
#
# COMPACT_ATOMS: atom_id res chain seq x y z
N MET A 1 17.18 -53.39 1.52
CA MET A 1 15.77 -52.89 1.46
C MET A 1 15.50 -51.65 2.34
N THR A 2 16.40 -51.27 3.26
CA THR A 2 16.21 -50.16 4.22
C THR A 2 16.64 -48.78 3.70
N LEU A 3 17.66 -48.71 2.82
CA LEU A 3 18.18 -47.45 2.29
C LEU A 3 17.20 -46.74 1.33
N VAL A 4 16.60 -47.48 0.40
CA VAL A 4 15.63 -46.94 -0.58
C VAL A 4 14.41 -46.34 0.13
N ARG A 5 13.97 -46.97 1.22
CA ARG A 5 12.83 -46.50 2.02
C ARG A 5 13.14 -45.20 2.77
N LYS A 6 14.38 -45.01 3.26
CA LYS A 6 14.83 -43.74 3.86
C LYS A 6 14.91 -42.62 2.82
N TYR A 7 15.42 -42.90 1.62
CA TYR A 7 15.47 -41.93 0.53
C TYR A 7 14.07 -41.50 0.07
N LEU A 8 13.14 -42.45 -0.08
CA LEU A 8 11.76 -42.13 -0.43
C LEU A 8 11.05 -41.27 0.63
N MET A 9 11.28 -41.54 1.92
CA MET A 9 10.73 -40.68 2.99
C MET A 9 11.32 -39.27 2.97
N MET A 10 12.64 -39.14 2.75
CA MET A 10 13.32 -37.84 2.71
C MET A 10 12.88 -37.00 1.50
N MET A 11 12.69 -37.63 0.33
CA MET A 11 12.12 -36.95 -0.84
C MET A 11 10.67 -36.53 -0.59
N GLY A 12 9.87 -37.39 0.06
CA GLY A 12 8.49 -37.06 0.44
C GLY A 12 8.39 -35.89 1.42
N THR A 13 9.31 -35.76 2.38
CA THR A 13 9.32 -34.61 3.31
C THR A 13 9.79 -33.33 2.63
N MET A 14 10.77 -33.40 1.72
CA MET A 14 11.19 -32.25 0.91
C MET A 14 10.06 -31.74 0.00
N ILE A 15 9.32 -32.65 -0.65
CA ILE A 15 8.16 -32.28 -1.48
C ILE A 15 7.08 -31.61 -0.61
N ASN A 16 6.78 -32.16 0.57
CA ASN A 16 5.80 -31.56 1.48
C ASN A 16 6.23 -30.20 2.06
N MET A 17 7.53 -29.94 2.22
CA MET A 17 8.03 -28.62 2.60
C MET A 17 7.91 -27.61 1.46
N LEU A 18 8.26 -28.02 0.23
CA LEU A 18 8.14 -27.17 -0.96
C LEU A 18 6.68 -26.83 -1.26
N THR A 19 5.75 -27.79 -1.13
CA THR A 19 4.31 -27.53 -1.34
C THR A 19 3.72 -26.62 -0.27
N LYS A 20 4.20 -26.69 0.98
CA LYS A 20 3.79 -25.75 2.04
C LYS A 20 4.30 -24.34 1.80
N TRP A 21 5.56 -24.19 1.39
CA TRP A 21 6.16 -22.89 1.05
C TRP A 21 5.40 -22.20 -0.09
N THR A 22 5.14 -22.91 -1.19
CA THR A 22 4.38 -22.34 -2.32
C THR A 22 2.95 -21.99 -1.93
N CYS A 23 2.29 -22.78 -1.06
CA CYS A 23 0.97 -22.45 -0.52
C CYS A 23 0.97 -21.19 0.35
N GLN A 24 2.05 -20.93 1.08
CA GLN A 24 2.15 -19.77 1.98
C GLN A 24 2.40 -18.48 1.18
N GLU A 25 3.23 -18.55 0.14
CA GLU A 25 3.40 -17.47 -0.83
C GLU A 25 2.12 -17.22 -1.63
N LEU A 26 1.40 -18.27 -2.07
CA LEU A 26 0.11 -18.13 -2.73
C LEU A 26 -0.96 -17.52 -1.83
N LYS A 27 -1.00 -17.87 -0.54
CA LYS A 27 -1.89 -17.19 0.44
C LYS A 27 -1.51 -15.72 0.62
N TRP A 28 -0.23 -15.41 0.63
CA TRP A 28 0.25 -14.02 0.71
C TRP A 28 -0.12 -13.22 -0.54
N ILE A 29 0.04 -13.80 -1.73
CA ILE A 29 -0.37 -13.22 -3.00
C ILE A 29 -1.90 -13.06 -3.06
N GLN A 30 -2.66 -14.09 -2.69
CA GLN A 30 -4.12 -14.03 -2.64
C GLN A 30 -4.57 -12.95 -1.67
N ASN A 31 -4.04 -12.89 -0.45
CA ASN A 31 -4.48 -11.91 0.55
C ASN A 31 -4.10 -10.47 0.18
N ASN A 32 -2.90 -10.22 -0.38
CA ASN A 32 -2.49 -8.85 -0.74
C ASN A 32 -3.13 -8.35 -2.04
N VAL A 33 -3.25 -9.21 -3.06
CA VAL A 33 -3.92 -8.83 -4.31
C VAL A 33 -5.42 -8.70 -4.09
N LEU A 34 -6.04 -9.57 -3.28
CA LEU A 34 -7.46 -9.44 -2.92
C LEU A 34 -7.71 -8.25 -2.01
N GLN A 35 -6.84 -7.86 -1.08
CA GLN A 35 -7.07 -6.64 -0.27
C GLN A 35 -7.19 -5.40 -1.15
N TYR A 36 -6.29 -5.20 -2.12
CA TYR A 36 -6.36 -4.07 -3.06
C TYR A 36 -7.60 -4.12 -3.97
N VAL A 37 -7.96 -5.31 -4.47
CA VAL A 37 -9.11 -5.46 -5.39
C VAL A 37 -10.45 -5.44 -4.66
N THR A 38 -10.54 -5.93 -3.41
CA THR A 38 -11.77 -5.93 -2.61
C THR A 38 -12.07 -4.57 -1.98
N TYR A 39 -11.06 -3.80 -1.56
CA TYR A 39 -11.25 -2.45 -1.02
C TYR A 39 -11.98 -1.52 -2.00
N VAL A 40 -11.64 -1.61 -3.28
CA VAL A 40 -12.13 -0.66 -4.31
C VAL A 40 -13.48 -1.08 -4.92
N TYR A 41 -13.80 -2.39 -4.94
CA TYR A 41 -14.99 -2.90 -5.67
C TYR A 41 -16.04 -3.58 -4.81
N VAL A 42 -15.69 -4.14 -3.65
CA VAL A 42 -16.60 -4.98 -2.85
C VAL A 42 -16.86 -4.39 -1.46
N LYS A 43 -15.94 -3.59 -0.92
CA LYS A 43 -16.13 -2.94 0.40
C LYS A 43 -16.80 -1.56 0.34
N ILE A 44 -16.96 -1.02 -0.86
CA ILE A 44 -17.61 0.25 -1.15
C ILE A 44 -18.38 0.04 -2.48
N PRO A 45 -19.59 -0.58 -2.54
CA PRO A 45 -20.83 -0.24 -1.82
C PRO A 45 -21.62 -1.47 -1.29
N PRO A 46 -22.51 -1.41 -0.25
CA PRO A 46 -23.42 -0.32 0.14
C PRO A 46 -23.31 -0.01 1.64
N SER A 47 -22.23 0.63 2.08
CA SER A 47 -22.07 1.02 3.49
C SER A 47 -22.81 2.32 3.83
N ASN A 48 -23.22 3.09 2.81
CA ASN A 48 -24.06 4.28 2.96
C ASN A 48 -24.95 4.46 1.71
N LEU A 49 -26.26 4.57 1.91
CA LEU A 49 -27.27 4.82 0.86
C LEU A 49 -27.73 6.28 0.83
N ASP A 50 -27.13 7.15 1.65
CA ASP A 50 -27.43 8.57 1.66
C ASP A 50 -27.02 9.21 0.32
N PRO A 51 -27.95 9.82 -0.43
CA PRO A 51 -27.65 10.54 -1.67
C PRO A 51 -26.65 11.70 -1.51
N ASN A 52 -26.48 12.22 -0.28
CA ASN A 52 -25.55 13.30 0.04
C ASN A 52 -24.18 12.81 0.54
N SER A 53 -23.91 11.50 0.51
CA SER A 53 -22.62 10.94 0.87
C SER A 53 -21.52 11.27 -0.16
N ALA A 54 -20.27 10.93 0.17
CA ALA A 54 -19.14 11.22 -0.71
C ALA A 54 -19.29 10.55 -2.09
N TYR A 55 -19.06 11.33 -3.15
CA TYR A 55 -19.22 10.89 -4.53
C TYR A 55 -18.18 9.83 -4.94
N TYR A 56 -18.65 8.75 -5.55
CA TYR A 56 -17.84 7.69 -6.18
C TYR A 56 -17.78 7.92 -7.70
N ASP A 57 -16.58 8.06 -8.27
CA ASP A 57 -16.38 8.10 -9.71
C ASP A 57 -16.23 6.67 -10.27
N PRO A 58 -17.21 6.13 -11.03
CA PRO A 58 -17.15 4.78 -11.55
C PRO A 58 -16.08 4.56 -12.63
N LYS A 59 -15.59 5.63 -13.28
CA LYS A 59 -14.60 5.52 -14.35
C LYS A 59 -13.20 5.24 -13.79
N THR A 60 -12.80 6.05 -12.82
CA THR A 60 -11.50 5.91 -12.16
C THR A 60 -11.56 5.00 -10.94
N ARG A 61 -12.78 4.61 -10.54
CA ARG A 61 -13.08 3.75 -9.40
C ARG A 61 -12.53 4.32 -8.11
N SER A 62 -12.82 5.60 -7.90
CA SER A 62 -12.25 6.35 -6.79
C SER A 62 -13.29 7.10 -5.98
N MET A 63 -13.10 7.08 -4.66
CA MET A 63 -13.83 7.91 -3.71
C MET A 63 -12.90 8.89 -3.03
N ARG A 64 -13.12 10.17 -3.28
CA ARG A 64 -12.26 11.24 -2.75
C ARG A 64 -12.47 11.46 -1.26
N GLY A 65 -13.72 11.49 -0.81
CA GLY A 65 -14.10 11.74 0.57
C GLY A 65 -14.52 10.47 1.33
N ASN A 66 -14.66 10.62 2.65
CA ASN A 66 -15.18 9.57 3.51
C ASN A 66 -16.69 9.35 3.23
N PRO A 67 -17.14 8.13 2.90
CA PRO A 67 -18.56 7.81 2.77
C PRO A 67 -19.36 7.98 4.07
N ASN A 68 -18.72 7.82 5.22
CA ASN A 68 -19.33 7.79 6.56
C ASN A 68 -18.67 8.82 7.49
N PRO A 69 -18.86 10.13 7.29
CA PRO A 69 -18.20 11.15 8.10
C PRO A 69 -18.65 11.18 9.57
N GLN A 70 -19.79 10.56 9.88
CA GLN A 70 -20.34 10.40 11.23
C GLN A 70 -19.66 9.30 12.05
N VAL A 71 -18.94 8.37 11.43
CA VAL A 71 -18.23 7.30 12.14
C VAL A 71 -16.84 7.83 12.53
N PRO A 72 -16.39 7.62 13.79
CA PRO A 72 -15.05 8.01 14.20
C PRO A 72 -13.99 7.27 13.38
N ALA A 73 -12.89 7.97 13.04
CA ALA A 73 -11.83 7.45 12.16
C ALA A 73 -11.20 6.14 12.66
N GLU A 74 -11.20 5.89 13.97
CA GLU A 74 -10.65 4.66 14.56
C GLU A 74 -11.48 3.41 14.27
N GLU A 75 -12.79 3.58 14.06
CA GLU A 75 -13.74 2.51 13.74
C GLU A 75 -14.04 2.43 12.24
N SER A 76 -13.62 3.47 11.51
CA SER A 76 -13.76 3.57 10.06
C SER A 76 -12.70 2.73 9.37
N GLU A 77 -13.14 1.79 8.55
CA GLU A 77 -12.22 1.02 7.70
C GLU A 77 -11.73 1.85 6.49
N PHE A 78 -12.44 2.93 6.14
CA PHE A 78 -12.10 3.74 4.99
C PHE A 78 -12.51 5.21 5.15
N ASP A 79 -11.51 6.08 5.28
CA ASP A 79 -11.71 7.53 5.44
C ASP A 79 -11.63 8.33 4.12
N GLY A 80 -11.66 7.65 2.97
CA GLY A 80 -11.53 8.27 1.66
C GLY A 80 -10.10 8.23 1.13
N GLU A 81 -9.96 8.31 -0.20
CA GLU A 81 -8.64 8.29 -0.82
C GLU A 81 -7.82 9.55 -0.55
N ASN A 82 -8.45 10.70 -0.30
CA ASN A 82 -7.71 11.93 0.00
C ASN A 82 -6.94 11.79 1.31
N PHE A 83 -7.49 11.11 2.31
CA PHE A 83 -6.78 10.80 3.54
C PHE A 83 -5.53 9.97 3.24
N VAL A 84 -5.69 8.84 2.56
CA VAL A 84 -4.58 7.93 2.22
C VAL A 84 -3.49 8.62 1.40
N ARG A 85 -3.85 9.49 0.44
CA ARG A 85 -2.88 10.22 -0.41
C ARG A 85 -1.87 11.06 0.38
N PHE A 86 -2.30 11.68 1.48
CA PHE A 86 -1.44 12.54 2.29
C PHE A 86 -0.81 11.83 3.47
N THR A 87 -1.00 10.51 3.60
CA THR A 87 -0.38 9.70 4.64
C THR A 87 0.91 9.04 4.16
N GLY A 88 1.81 8.76 5.11
CA GLY A 88 3.07 8.04 4.84
C GLY A 88 4.17 8.93 4.30
N ASP A 89 4.95 8.40 3.36
CA ASP A 89 6.17 9.05 2.85
C ASP A 89 5.87 10.21 1.88
N THR A 90 4.63 10.37 1.43
CA THR A 90 4.23 11.51 0.59
C THR A 90 4.39 12.83 1.35
N ALA A 91 4.09 12.85 2.65
CA ALA A 91 4.29 14.03 3.49
C ALA A 91 5.78 14.36 3.68
N LYS A 92 6.62 13.34 3.88
CA LYS A 92 8.08 13.51 3.98
C LYS A 92 8.67 14.03 2.67
N HIS A 93 8.26 13.45 1.55
CA HIS A 93 8.71 13.87 0.23
C HIS A 93 8.28 15.32 -0.09
N ALA A 94 7.06 15.71 0.28
CA ALA A 94 6.59 17.09 0.16
C ALA A 94 7.40 18.06 1.03
N GLY A 95 7.78 17.65 2.26
CA GLY A 95 8.69 18.41 3.11
C GLY A 95 10.09 18.55 2.50
N ALA A 96 10.66 17.45 2.00
CA ALA A 96 11.96 17.44 1.32
C ALA A 96 11.97 18.33 0.07
N GLN A 97 10.83 18.50 -0.60
CA GLN A 97 10.70 19.39 -1.77
C GLN A 97 10.77 20.89 -1.42
N LEU A 98 10.44 21.28 -0.19
CA LEU A 98 10.55 22.67 0.26
C LEU A 98 12.01 23.13 0.32
N PHE A 99 12.92 22.24 0.72
CA PHE A 99 14.34 22.57 0.89
C PHE A 99 15.02 23.04 -0.42
N PRO A 100 14.90 22.34 -1.57
CA PRO A 100 15.35 22.83 -2.87
C PRO A 100 14.82 24.21 -3.25
N TRP A 101 13.55 24.47 -2.99
CA TRP A 101 12.94 25.75 -3.34
C TRP A 101 13.56 26.89 -2.53
N GLU A 102 13.81 26.67 -1.24
CA GLU A 102 14.51 27.62 -0.39
C GLU A 102 15.99 27.77 -0.75
N ALA A 103 16.69 26.66 -1.02
CA ALA A 103 18.10 26.63 -1.40
C ALA A 103 18.35 27.33 -2.74
N HIS A 104 17.46 27.10 -3.71
CA HIS A 104 17.49 27.78 -5.01
C HIS A 104 17.31 29.29 -4.85
N GLY A 105 16.43 29.75 -3.94
CA GLY A 105 16.30 31.17 -3.58
C GLY A 105 17.56 31.78 -2.96
N LYS A 106 18.41 30.96 -2.32
CA LYS A 106 19.72 31.34 -1.75
C LYS A 106 20.87 31.19 -2.75
N GLY A 107 20.59 30.75 -3.98
CA GLY A 107 21.59 30.57 -5.06
C GLY A 107 22.33 29.22 -5.03
N VAL A 108 21.89 28.26 -4.22
CA VAL A 108 22.44 26.90 -4.21
C VAL A 108 21.52 26.01 -5.06
N ASP A 109 22.04 25.50 -6.17
CA ASP A 109 21.28 24.63 -7.07
C ASP A 109 21.32 23.17 -6.57
N VAL A 110 20.16 22.71 -6.09
CA VAL A 110 19.93 21.34 -5.62
C VAL A 110 18.55 20.93 -6.08
N HIS A 111 18.43 19.74 -6.69
CA HIS A 111 17.18 19.29 -7.30
C HIS A 111 16.76 17.92 -6.77
N LEU A 112 15.54 17.82 -6.25
CA LEU A 112 15.02 16.61 -5.60
C LEU A 112 15.03 15.37 -6.51
N LEU A 113 14.66 15.53 -7.79
CA LEU A 113 14.63 14.40 -8.72
C LEU A 113 15.96 14.11 -9.42
N ALA A 114 16.87 15.09 -9.46
CA ALA A 114 18.12 14.94 -10.22
C ALA A 114 19.25 14.43 -9.31
N GLU A 115 19.27 14.91 -8.06
CA GLU A 115 20.28 14.56 -7.06
C GLU A 115 19.60 14.20 -5.72
N PRO A 116 18.75 13.15 -5.66
CA PRO A 116 17.96 12.83 -4.47
C PRO A 116 18.82 12.51 -3.25
N THR A 117 19.91 11.76 -3.42
CA THR A 117 20.80 11.38 -2.32
C THR A 117 21.58 12.55 -1.74
N LYS A 118 22.01 13.49 -2.58
CA LYS A 118 22.69 14.70 -2.14
C LYS A 118 21.74 15.59 -1.34
N LEU A 119 20.49 15.68 -1.75
CA LEU A 119 19.48 16.44 -1.04
C LEU A 119 19.18 15.84 0.33
N GLU A 120 19.00 14.53 0.42
CA GLU A 120 18.81 13.83 1.71
C GLU A 120 19.96 14.14 2.68
N LEU A 121 21.21 14.11 2.20
CA LEU A 121 22.38 14.46 3.02
C LEU A 121 22.46 15.95 3.44
N LEU A 122 21.80 16.85 2.73
CA LEU A 122 21.81 18.29 3.00
C LEU A 122 20.58 18.76 3.80
N GLY A 123 19.51 17.95 3.80
CA GLY A 123 18.22 18.25 4.42
C GLY A 123 17.98 17.54 5.76
N GLU A 124 18.78 16.54 6.12
CA GLU A 124 18.93 16.06 7.51
C GLU A 124 19.71 17.05 8.38
#